data_AF-A0A9P1HTZ2-F1
#
_entry.id   AF-A0A9P1HTZ2-F1
#
_cell.length_a   1.000
_cell.length_b   1.000
_cell.length_c   1.000
_cell.angle_alpha   90.00
_cell.angle_beta   90.00
_cell.angle_gamma   90.00
#
_symmetry.space_group_name_H-M   'P 1'
#
loop_
_entity.id
_entity.type
_entity.pdbx_description
1 polymer ?
#
loop_
_entity_poly.entity_id
_entity_poly.type
_entity_poly.pdbx_seq_one_letter_code
_entity_poly.pdbx_strand_id
1 'polypeptide(L)'
;MSDITKSVTSIEDIPLADDEDDTPTIVSGRTPRPAQPLPREEPPEDPEEKARLIAQVLELQNTLDDLSQRVDSVKEESMKLRSENHVLGQYIHNLMASSSVFQSSQPKNGIKQ
;
A
#
# COMPACT_ATOMS: atom_id res chain seq x y z
N MET A 1 40.30 12.70 -2.58
CA MET A 1 41.18 11.74 -3.27
C MET A 1 40.50 10.37 -3.14
N SER A 2 39.83 9.80 -4.16
CA SER A 2 40.36 9.25 -5.44
C SER A 2 41.39 8.14 -5.16
N ASP A 3 41.31 6.87 -5.57
CA ASP A 3 40.76 6.28 -6.80
C ASP A 3 40.50 4.76 -6.69
N ILE A 4 39.66 4.27 -7.62
CA ILE A 4 39.44 2.88 -8.02
C ILE A 4 40.63 2.35 -8.85
N THR A 5 41.14 1.15 -8.56
CA THR A 5 41.76 0.26 -9.57
C THR A 5 41.48 -1.22 -9.27
N LYS A 6 41.26 -1.98 -10.36
CA LYS A 6 40.85 -3.39 -10.43
C LYS A 6 42.06 -4.34 -10.44
N SER A 7 41.88 -5.58 -9.96
CA SER A 7 42.49 -6.84 -10.46
C SER A 7 41.85 -7.99 -9.64
N VAL A 8 40.84 -8.73 -10.11
CA VAL A 8 40.82 -9.81 -11.13
C VAL A 8 41.72 -11.00 -10.76
N THR A 9 41.04 -12.15 -10.57
CA THR A 9 41.46 -13.57 -10.67
C THR A 9 42.42 -14.16 -9.65
N SER A 10 41.86 -14.98 -8.74
CA SER A 10 42.34 -16.35 -8.51
C SER A 10 41.11 -17.22 -8.20
N ILE A 11 40.46 -17.69 -9.26
CA ILE A 11 39.52 -18.82 -9.21
C ILE A 11 40.40 -20.02 -9.51
N GLU A 12 40.88 -20.73 -8.49
CA GLU A 12 41.57 -22.02 -8.63
C GLU A 12 41.84 -22.55 -7.23
N ASP A 13 40.95 -23.44 -6.77
CA ASP A 13 41.30 -24.67 -6.05
C ASP A 13 40.01 -25.49 -5.91
N ILE A 14 39.46 -25.87 -7.07
CA ILE A 14 38.46 -26.94 -7.15
C ILE A 14 39.27 -28.23 -7.03
N PRO A 15 39.09 -29.06 -5.98
CA PRO A 15 39.85 -30.30 -5.85
C PRO A 15 39.51 -31.18 -7.05
N LEU A 16 40.51 -31.42 -7.89
CA LEU A 16 40.45 -32.30 -9.05
C LEU A 16 40.28 -33.73 -8.52
N ALA A 17 39.12 -34.31 -8.79
CA ALA A 17 38.88 -35.74 -8.60
C ALA A 17 39.30 -36.44 -9.89
N ASP A 18 40.54 -36.93 -9.90
CA ASP A 18 41.14 -37.93 -10.80
C ASP A 18 42.36 -38.42 -10.00
N ASP A 19 42.73 -39.69 -9.87
CA ASP A 19 42.22 -40.99 -10.26
C ASP A 19 43.14 -41.92 -9.46
N GLU A 20 42.63 -42.67 -8.49
CA GLU A 20 43.37 -43.80 -7.92
C GLU A 20 42.41 -45.00 -7.92
N ASP A 21 42.29 -45.63 -9.10
CA ASP A 21 41.80 -46.99 -9.25
C ASP A 21 42.68 -47.94 -8.43
N ASP A 22 42.13 -48.55 -7.38
CA ASP A 22 42.06 -50.01 -7.23
C ASP A 22 41.41 -50.41 -5.89
N THR A 23 40.25 -51.08 -5.98
CA THR A 23 39.82 -52.27 -5.22
C THR A 23 38.29 -52.29 -5.04
N PRO A 24 37.55 -53.18 -5.74
CA PRO A 24 36.13 -53.34 -5.52
C PRO A 24 35.93 -54.25 -4.30
N THR A 25 36.00 -53.69 -3.09
CA THR A 25 35.53 -54.41 -1.90
C THR A 25 34.03 -54.19 -1.77
N ILE A 26 33.26 -55.13 -2.32
CA ILE A 26 31.82 -55.27 -2.06
C ILE A 26 31.63 -55.51 -0.55
N VAL A 27 31.48 -54.44 0.22
CA VAL A 27 30.78 -54.46 1.50
C VAL A 27 29.32 -54.16 1.22
N SER A 28 28.61 -55.26 0.99
CA SER A 28 27.17 -55.39 1.14
C SER A 28 26.69 -54.66 2.41
N GLY A 29 25.76 -53.71 2.28
CA GLY A 29 24.90 -53.30 3.39
C GLY A 29 24.71 -51.81 3.72
N ARG A 30 25.08 -50.83 2.87
CA ARG A 30 24.68 -49.44 3.12
C ARG A 30 23.34 -49.13 2.45
N THR A 31 22.25 -49.42 3.16
CA THR A 31 20.94 -48.84 2.85
C THR A 31 21.03 -47.32 3.01
N PRO A 32 20.53 -46.51 2.05
CA PRO A 32 20.44 -45.08 2.21
C PRO A 32 19.53 -44.78 3.41
N ARG A 33 20.02 -44.04 4.42
CA ARG A 33 19.14 -43.57 5.49
C ARG A 33 18.13 -42.60 4.88
N PRO A 34 16.82 -42.74 5.17
CA PRO A 34 15.82 -41.77 4.78
C PRO A 34 16.24 -40.38 5.29
N ALA A 35 16.10 -39.35 4.46
CA ALA A 35 16.30 -37.98 4.88
C ALA A 35 15.33 -37.70 6.05
N GLN A 36 15.87 -37.49 7.24
CA GLN A 36 15.05 -37.02 8.36
C GLN A 36 14.55 -35.62 8.00
N PRO A 37 13.25 -35.31 8.18
CA PRO A 37 12.76 -33.96 8.03
C PRO A 37 13.57 -33.04 8.94
N LEU A 38 14.10 -31.95 8.39
CA LEU A 38 14.73 -30.89 9.19
C LEU A 38 13.74 -30.48 10.29
N PRO A 39 14.14 -30.39 11.57
CA PRO A 39 13.32 -29.77 12.60
C PRO A 39 12.99 -28.36 12.13
N ARG A 40 11.72 -28.10 11.81
CA ARG A 40 11.24 -26.73 11.70
C ARG A 40 11.17 -26.19 13.13
N GLU A 41 12.26 -25.63 13.61
CA GLU A 41 12.22 -24.71 14.75
C GLU A 41 11.68 -23.37 14.24
N GLU A 42 10.42 -23.33 13.82
CA GLU A 42 9.62 -22.16 14.11
C GLU A 42 8.93 -22.46 15.44
N PRO A 43 9.11 -21.61 16.48
CA PRO A 43 8.33 -21.79 17.70
C PRO A 43 6.85 -21.82 17.30
N PRO A 44 6.03 -22.70 17.90
CA PRO A 44 4.61 -22.74 17.57
C PRO A 44 4.03 -21.36 17.90
N GLU A 45 3.72 -20.57 16.87
CA GLU A 45 2.86 -19.40 17.03
C GLU A 45 1.63 -19.88 17.79
N ASP A 46 1.33 -19.28 18.94
CA ASP A 46 0.17 -19.64 19.72
C ASP A 46 -1.08 -19.42 18.83
N PRO A 47 -1.75 -20.50 18.38
CA PRO A 47 -2.87 -20.37 17.46
C PRO A 47 -4.00 -19.56 18.08
N GLU A 48 -4.08 -19.50 19.41
CA GLU A 48 -5.05 -18.70 20.13
C GLU A 48 -4.73 -17.21 20.05
N GLU A 49 -3.47 -16.80 20.23
CA GLU A 49 -3.04 -15.40 20.07
C GLU A 49 -3.31 -14.92 18.64
N LYS A 50 -2.98 -15.76 17.65
CA LYS A 50 -3.27 -15.49 16.24
C LYS A 50 -4.76 -15.32 15.99
N ALA A 51 -5.60 -16.18 16.56
CA ALA A 51 -7.05 -16.08 16.43
C ALA A 51 -7.59 -14.78 17.06
N ARG A 52 -7.07 -14.36 18.21
CA ARG A 52 -7.44 -13.09 18.86
C ARG A 52 -7.06 -11.87 18.03
N LEU A 53 -5.85 -11.86 17.47
CA LEU A 53 -5.39 -10.79 16.58
C LEU A 53 -6.23 -10.70 15.31
N ILE A 54 -6.57 -11.85 14.70
CA ILE A 54 -7.46 -11.90 13.54
C ILE A 54 -8.83 -11.30 13.87
N ALA A 55 -9.42 -11.66 15.02
CA ALA A 55 -10.71 -11.12 15.45
C ALA A 55 -10.67 -9.59 15.60
N GLN A 56 -9.62 -9.05 16.21
CA GLN A 56 -9.45 -7.61 16.36
C GLN A 56 -9.30 -6.91 15.02
N VAL A 57 -8.51 -7.47 14.10
CA VAL A 57 -8.36 -6.90 12.75
C VAL A 57 -9.69 -6.87 12.02
N LEU A 58 -10.50 -7.94 12.11
CA LEU A 58 -11.82 -7.99 11.47
C LEU A 58 -12.78 -6.95 12.06
N GLU A 59 -12.78 -6.75 13.37
CA GLU A 59 -13.61 -5.72 14.02
C GLU A 59 -13.20 -4.31 13.59
N LEU A 60 -11.89 -4.03 13.54
CA LEU A 60 -11.37 -2.76 13.05
C LEU A 60 -11.69 -2.53 11.58
N GLN A 61 -11.61 -3.57 10.73
CA GLN A 61 -11.98 -3.49 9.33
C GLN A 61 -13.47 -3.16 9.16
N ASN A 62 -14.36 -3.82 9.90
CA ASN A 62 -15.79 -3.52 9.87
C ASN A 62 -16.07 -2.08 10.30
N THR A 63 -15.44 -1.61 11.39
CA THR A 63 -15.62 -0.23 11.88
C THR A 63 -15.09 0.80 10.87
N LEU A 64 -13.98 0.50 10.21
CA LEU A 64 -13.40 1.37 9.19
C LEU A 64 -14.24 1.44 7.92
N ASP A 65 -14.83 0.32 7.51
CA ASP A 65 -15.74 0.25 6.37
C ASP A 65 -17.01 1.08 6.63
N ASP A 66 -17.62 0.90 7.80
CA ASP A 66 -18.78 1.69 8.25
C ASP A 66 -18.47 3.19 8.25
N LEU A 67 -17.30 3.58 8.76
CA LEU A 67 -16.88 4.98 8.77
C LEU A 67 -16.64 5.52 7.36
N SER A 68 -16.03 4.71 6.49
CA SER A 68 -15.79 5.07 5.08
C SER A 68 -17.11 5.33 4.36
N GLN A 69 -18.09 4.45 4.52
CA GLN A 69 -19.41 4.61 3.91
C GLN A 69 -20.14 5.87 4.41
N ARG A 70 -20.05 6.17 5.72
CA ARG A 70 -20.61 7.40 6.29
C ARG A 70 -19.95 8.65 5.73
N VAL A 71 -18.63 8.63 5.58
CA VAL A 71 -17.88 9.75 4.99
C VAL A 71 -18.33 9.98 3.54
N ASP A 72 -18.51 8.93 2.76
CA ASP A 72 -18.95 9.05 1.37
C ASP A 72 -20.39 9.56 1.27
N SER A 73 -21.28 9.11 2.16
CA SER A 73 -22.64 9.66 2.28
C SER A 73 -22.65 11.16 2.59
N VAL A 74 -21.81 11.59 3.54
CA VAL A 74 -21.68 13.01 3.91
C VAL A 74 -21.10 13.85 2.77
N LYS A 75 -20.13 13.31 2.02
CA LYS A 75 -19.58 13.99 0.84
C LYS A 75 -20.64 14.20 -0.23
N GLU A 76 -21.45 13.17 -0.51
CA GLU A 76 -22.53 13.25 -1.49
C GLU A 76 -23.56 14.32 -1.11
N GLU A 77 -24.03 14.30 0.15
CA GLU A 77 -24.96 15.32 0.65
C GLU A 77 -24.36 16.73 0.60
N SER A 78 -23.08 16.87 0.98
CA SER A 78 -22.39 18.15 0.92
C SER A 78 -22.28 18.68 -0.52
N MET A 79 -21.97 17.81 -1.49
CA MET A 79 -21.93 18.19 -2.91
C MET A 79 -23.30 18.63 -3.42
N LYS A 80 -24.37 17.88 -3.07
CA LYS A 80 -25.75 18.25 -3.40
C LYS A 80 -26.11 19.62 -2.87
N LEU A 81 -25.87 19.87 -1.57
CA LEU A 81 -26.15 21.17 -0.95
C LEU A 81 -25.35 22.32 -1.57
N ARG A 82 -24.08 22.08 -1.95
CA ARG A 82 -23.27 23.09 -2.66
C ARG A 82 -23.84 23.39 -4.04
N SER A 83 -24.28 22.38 -4.77
CA SER A 83 -24.88 22.56 -6.10
C SER A 83 -26.20 23.34 -6.03
N GLU A 84 -27.06 23.04 -5.05
CA GLU A 84 -28.32 23.75 -4.84
C GLU A 84 -28.08 25.20 -4.42
N ASN A 85 -27.17 25.44 -3.47
CA ASN A 85 -26.78 26.79 -3.08
C ASN A 85 -26.19 27.59 -4.24
N HIS A 86 -25.44 26.95 -5.14
CA HIS A 86 -24.93 27.62 -6.33
C HIS A 86 -26.07 28.09 -7.25
N VAL A 87 -27.04 27.22 -7.52
CA VAL A 87 -28.21 27.56 -8.34
C VAL A 87 -29.04 28.67 -7.69
N LEU A 88 -29.31 28.57 -6.38
CA LEU A 88 -30.03 29.60 -5.62
C LEU A 88 -29.28 30.93 -5.62
N GLY A 89 -27.97 30.91 -5.43
CA GLY A 89 -27.11 32.09 -5.48
C GLY A 89 -27.18 32.78 -6.84
N GLN A 90 -27.13 32.02 -7.94
CA GLN A 90 -27.27 32.56 -9.29
C GLN A 90 -28.66 33.14 -9.53
N TYR A 91 -29.71 32.49 -9.02
CA TYR A 91 -31.08 33.02 -9.11
C TYR A 91 -31.19 34.37 -8.40
N ILE A 92 -30.73 34.46 -7.16
CA ILE A 92 -30.73 35.72 -6.39
C ILE A 92 -29.92 36.80 -7.12
N HIS A 93 -28.72 36.46 -7.62
CA HIS A 93 -27.89 37.38 -8.40
C HIS A 93 -28.64 37.91 -9.63
N ASN A 94 -29.29 37.03 -10.40
CA ASN A 94 -30.03 37.43 -11.59
C ASN A 94 -31.22 38.33 -11.26
N LEU A 95 -31.93 38.07 -10.16
CA LEU A 95 -33.00 38.94 -9.69
C LEU A 95 -32.47 40.33 -9.28
N MET A 96 -31.37 40.38 -8.53
CA MET A 96 -30.76 41.64 -8.13
C MET A 96 -30.28 42.44 -9.35
N ALA A 97 -29.64 41.79 -10.32
CA ALA A 97 -29.14 42.42 -11.53
C ALA A 97 -30.26 42.93 -12.45
N SER A 98 -31.38 42.20 -12.54
CA SER A 98 -32.53 42.55 -13.38
C SER A 98 -33.44 43.60 -12.73
N SER A 99 -33.29 43.84 -11.43
CA SER A 99 -34.08 44.83 -10.69
C SER A 99 -33.41 46.20 -10.73
N SER A 100 -34.11 47.18 -11.31
CA SER A 100 -33.67 48.58 -11.37
C SER A 100 -33.43 49.21 -9.98
N VAL A 101 -34.08 48.67 -8.94
CA VAL A 101 -33.89 49.11 -7.55
C VAL A 101 -32.45 48.96 -7.08
N PHE A 102 -31.74 47.89 -7.48
CA PHE A 102 -30.36 47.63 -7.06
C PHE A 102 -29.30 48.17 -8.03
N GLN A 103 -29.70 48.60 -9.23
CA GLN A 103 -28.79 49.25 -10.19
C GLN A 103 -28.49 50.70 -9.80
N SER A 104 -29.43 51.38 -9.14
CA SER A 104 -29.31 52.79 -8.75
C SER A 104 -28.33 53.06 -7.59
N SER A 105 -27.88 52.04 -6.87
CA SER A 105 -26.95 52.13 -5.73
C SER A 105 -25.51 51.71 -6.04
N GLN A 106 -25.20 51.31 -7.29
CA GLN A 106 -23.83 51.05 -7.71
C GLN A 106 -23.08 52.38 -7.91
N PRO A 107 -22.01 52.69 -7.16
CA PRO A 107 -21.20 53.86 -7.44
C PRO A 107 -20.57 53.67 -8.82
N LYS A 108 -20.90 54.56 -9.76
CA LYS A 108 -20.19 54.67 -11.03
C LYS A 108 -18.76 55.03 -10.68
N ASN A 109 -17.85 54.06 -10.66
CA ASN A 109 -16.41 54.31 -10.52
C ASN A 109 -16.02 55.26 -11.66
N GLY A 110 -15.86 56.53 -11.29
CA GLY A 110 -15.69 57.63 -12.22
C GLY A 110 -14.44 57.42 -13.05
N ILE A 111 -14.65 57.27 -14.35
CA ILE A 111 -13.64 57.50 -15.37
C ILE A 111 -13.20 58.96 -15.21
N LYS A 112 -11.98 59.18 -14.73
CA LYS A 112 -11.29 60.47 -14.89
C LYS A 112 -10.36 60.33 -16.09
N GLN A 113 -10.68 61.14 -17.09
CA GLN A 113 -9.84 61.49 -18.23
C GLN A 113 -8.61 62.28 -17.78
#